data_AF-A0A969C624-F1
#
_entry.id   AF-A0A969C624-F1
#
_cell.length_a   1.000
_cell.length_b   1.000
_cell.length_c   1.000
_cell.angle_alpha   90.00
_cell.angle_beta   90.00
_cell.angle_gamma   90.00
#
_symmetry.space_group_name_H-M   'P 1'
#
loop_
_entity.id
_entity.type
_entity.pdbx_description
1 polymer ?
#
loop_
_entity_poly.entity_id
_entity_poly.type
_entity_poly.pdbx_seq_one_letter_code
_entity_poly.pdbx_strand_id
1 'polypeptide(L)'
;MNEFLQNLWQMQKPLMATGLGFLAVTGILAILWQFDSTQILGVNRWIKPIKFSVSAAIFLFTVAVYLFYLPRFDFIKISVRWMTIIAMTGEVFLITMQAAHNTTSHFNVANPFDSAVFSAMALMIFVNTLVIVALTFLYFQADINLPPAIIWGFRLGAIVFILGSIEGGFMASHGSHTVGAADGAKGLPFVNWSVSEGDLRCRTILSDFTLYRQFRLPH
;
A
#
# COMPACT_ATOMS: atom_id res chain seq x y z
N MET A 1 21.17 -13.14 16.59
CA MET A 1 20.00 -13.13 15.67
C MET A 1 19.15 -14.33 16.04
N ASN A 2 17.87 -14.14 16.41
CA ASN A 2 16.99 -15.25 16.83
C ASN A 2 16.90 -16.32 15.73
N GLU A 3 16.83 -17.60 16.12
CA GLU A 3 16.72 -18.76 15.21
C GLU A 3 15.59 -18.58 14.17
N PHE A 4 14.45 -18.04 14.61
CA PHE A 4 13.34 -17.66 13.73
C PHE A 4 13.75 -16.71 12.59
N LEU A 5 14.48 -15.63 12.89
CA LEU A 5 14.89 -14.65 11.90
C LEU A 5 15.91 -15.23 10.92
N GLN A 6 16.78 -16.13 11.38
CA GLN A 6 17.72 -16.84 10.52
C GLN A 6 16.98 -17.77 9.55
N ASN A 7 16.02 -18.54 10.05
CA ASN A 7 15.21 -19.44 9.21
C ASN A 7 14.35 -18.66 8.21
N LEU A 8 13.72 -17.57 8.65
CA LEU A 8 12.95 -16.68 7.77
C LEU A 8 13.83 -16.09 6.67
N TRP A 9 15.03 -15.60 7.03
CA TRP A 9 15.99 -15.09 6.06
C TRP A 9 16.42 -16.14 5.05
N GLN A 10 16.71 -17.37 5.49
CA GLN A 10 17.16 -18.44 4.60
C GLN A 10 16.05 -18.87 3.63
N MET A 11 14.82 -19.02 4.11
CA MET A 11 13.70 -19.49 3.28
C MET A 11 13.12 -18.41 2.38
N GLN A 12 13.08 -17.16 2.84
CA GLN A 12 12.43 -16.03 2.16
C GLN A 12 13.41 -14.90 1.83
N LYS A 13 14.68 -15.26 1.56
CA LYS A 13 15.77 -14.31 1.26
C LYS A 13 15.39 -13.23 0.24
N PRO A 14 14.72 -13.53 -0.88
CA PRO A 14 14.38 -12.48 -1.86
C PRO A 14 13.46 -11.41 -1.28
N LEU A 15 12.44 -11.78 -0.51
CA LEU A 15 11.51 -10.82 0.10
C LEU A 15 12.21 -9.97 1.16
N MET A 16 12.98 -10.63 2.02
CA MET A 16 13.71 -9.97 3.11
C MET A 16 14.77 -9.00 2.56
N ALA A 17 15.54 -9.41 1.55
CA ALA A 17 16.55 -8.57 0.93
C ALA A 17 15.93 -7.36 0.22
N THR A 18 14.85 -7.55 -0.55
CA THR A 18 14.15 -6.44 -1.19
C THR A 18 13.52 -5.49 -0.17
N GLY A 19 12.95 -6.00 0.93
CA GLY A 19 12.42 -5.18 2.01
C GLY A 19 13.50 -4.32 2.68
N LEU A 20 14.69 -4.87 2.95
CA LEU A 20 15.84 -4.10 3.42
C LEU A 20 16.31 -3.07 2.38
N GLY A 21 16.27 -3.43 1.08
CA GLY A 21 16.54 -2.51 -0.02
C GLY A 21 15.62 -1.30 0.00
N PHE A 22 14.32 -1.48 0.27
CA PHE A 22 13.39 -0.36 0.45
C PHE A 22 13.70 0.48 1.69
N LEU A 23 14.13 -0.11 2.79
CA LEU A 23 14.59 0.69 3.94
C LEU A 23 15.82 1.54 3.59
N ALA A 24 16.73 1.01 2.77
CA ALA A 24 17.86 1.79 2.26
C ALA A 24 17.40 2.94 1.34
N VAL A 25 16.47 2.67 0.42
CA VAL A 25 15.85 3.69 -0.44
C VAL A 25 15.17 4.77 0.39
N THR A 26 14.45 4.39 1.44
CA THR A 26 13.84 5.31 2.40
C THR A 26 14.90 6.25 3.01
N GLY A 27 16.03 5.72 3.45
CA GLY A 27 17.14 6.51 3.99
C GLY A 27 17.70 7.51 2.97
N ILE A 28 17.91 7.08 1.72
CA ILE A 28 18.39 7.94 0.63
C ILE A 28 17.40 9.08 0.37
N LEU A 29 16.10 8.77 0.25
CA LEU A 29 15.07 9.77 -0.01
C LEU A 29 14.90 10.74 1.16
N ALA A 30 15.05 10.27 2.40
CA ALA A 30 15.00 11.12 3.60
C ALA A 30 16.18 12.11 3.64
N ILE A 31 17.37 11.70 3.18
CA ILE A 31 18.52 12.60 3.00
C ILE A 31 18.22 13.62 1.91
N LEU A 32 17.74 13.19 0.73
CA LEU A 32 17.39 14.10 -0.36
C LEU A 32 16.35 15.15 0.05
N TRP A 33 15.36 14.75 0.85
CA TRP A 33 14.36 15.65 1.40
C TRP A 33 14.97 16.82 2.20
N GLN A 34 16.09 16.63 2.89
CA GLN A 34 16.74 17.72 3.66
C GLN A 34 17.32 18.82 2.75
N PHE A 35 17.61 18.50 1.50
CA PHE A 35 18.29 19.40 0.55
C PHE A 35 17.38 19.88 -0.58
N ASP A 36 16.11 19.50 -0.56
CA ASP A 36 15.17 19.76 -1.63
C ASP A 36 13.85 20.28 -1.07
N SER A 37 13.52 21.53 -1.34
CA SER A 37 12.30 22.18 -0.90
C SER A 37 11.14 22.09 -1.89
N THR A 38 11.30 21.36 -3.00
CA THR A 38 10.29 21.27 -4.06
C THR A 38 9.01 20.64 -3.55
N GLN A 39 7.88 21.30 -3.80
CA GLN A 39 6.57 20.85 -3.35
C GLN A 39 5.68 20.42 -4.52
N ILE A 40 4.91 19.36 -4.30
CA ILE A 40 3.82 18.90 -5.16
C ILE A 40 2.55 18.93 -4.29
N LEU A 41 1.55 19.73 -4.68
CA LEU A 41 0.32 19.93 -3.90
C LEU A 41 0.56 20.37 -2.44
N GLY A 42 1.54 21.26 -2.22
CA GLY A 42 1.85 21.81 -0.90
C GLY A 42 2.64 20.88 0.04
N VAL A 43 3.06 19.71 -0.42
CA VAL A 43 3.86 18.74 0.34
C VAL A 43 5.16 18.45 -0.41
N ASN A 44 6.25 18.23 0.31
CA ASN A 44 7.53 17.91 -0.32
C ASN A 44 7.43 16.66 -1.22
N ARG A 45 8.02 16.73 -2.42
CA ARG A 45 7.91 15.68 -3.44
C ARG A 45 8.40 14.30 -2.98
N TRP A 46 9.36 14.23 -2.06
CA TRP A 46 9.94 12.97 -1.57
C TRP A 46 9.13 12.28 -0.47
N ILE A 47 8.20 12.99 0.18
CA ILE A 47 7.41 12.43 1.28
C ILE A 47 6.55 11.24 0.80
N LYS A 48 5.98 11.32 -0.40
CA LYS A 48 5.17 10.22 -0.95
C LYS A 48 6.05 8.98 -1.25
N PRO A 49 7.14 9.08 -2.03
CA PRO A 49 8.11 7.99 -2.20
C PRO A 49 8.57 7.34 -0.89
N ILE A 50 8.91 8.13 0.14
CA ILE A 50 9.33 7.63 1.46
C ILE A 50 8.25 6.74 2.09
N LYS A 51 7.00 7.22 2.13
CA LYS A 51 5.88 6.45 2.69
C LYS A 51 5.67 5.12 1.97
N PHE A 52 5.65 5.16 0.64
CA PHE A 52 5.48 3.95 -0.17
C PHE A 52 6.64 2.97 0.01
N SER A 53 7.87 3.47 0.11
CA SER A 53 9.04 2.62 0.35
C SER A 53 9.00 1.94 1.71
N VAL A 54 8.63 2.66 2.79
CA VAL A 54 8.45 2.07 4.13
C VAL A 54 7.31 1.04 4.13
N SER A 55 6.16 1.39 3.55
CA SER A 55 5.02 0.48 3.45
C SER A 55 5.36 -0.79 2.64
N ALA A 56 6.08 -0.65 1.53
CA ALA A 56 6.54 -1.79 0.73
C ALA A 56 7.50 -2.69 1.52
N ALA A 57 8.42 -2.13 2.30
CA ALA A 57 9.30 -2.91 3.18
C ALA A 57 8.51 -3.74 4.19
N ILE A 58 7.59 -3.10 4.93
CA ILE A 58 6.74 -3.76 5.91
C ILE A 58 5.89 -4.85 5.25
N PHE A 59 5.33 -4.56 4.08
CA PHE A 59 4.50 -5.50 3.34
C PHE A 59 5.30 -6.71 2.86
N LEU A 60 6.51 -6.52 2.33
CA LEU A 60 7.39 -7.64 1.93
C LEU A 60 7.79 -8.52 3.12
N PHE A 61 8.11 -7.92 4.28
CA PHE A 61 8.38 -8.68 5.50
C PHE A 61 7.15 -9.45 5.96
N THR A 62 5.96 -8.84 5.86
CA THR A 62 4.69 -9.49 6.19
C THR A 62 4.46 -10.69 5.28
N VAL A 63 4.57 -10.52 3.96
CA VAL A 63 4.42 -11.63 3.00
C VAL A 63 5.47 -12.73 3.25
N ALA A 64 6.71 -12.38 3.62
CA ALA A 64 7.72 -13.36 3.99
C ALA A 64 7.27 -14.22 5.18
N VAL A 65 6.69 -13.61 6.21
CA VAL A 65 6.14 -14.34 7.37
C VAL A 65 4.97 -15.23 6.96
N TYR A 66 4.09 -14.77 6.06
CA TYR A 66 2.99 -15.62 5.57
C TYR A 66 3.53 -16.84 4.82
N LEU A 67 4.48 -16.65 3.90
CA LEU A 67 5.04 -17.75 3.12
C LEU A 67 5.88 -18.72 3.96
N PHE A 68 6.44 -18.25 5.07
CA PHE A 68 7.19 -19.07 6.02
C PHE A 68 6.29 -20.11 6.72
N TYR A 69 5.09 -19.70 7.16
CA TYR A 69 4.17 -20.60 7.88
C TYR A 69 3.25 -21.41 6.96
N LEU A 70 3.12 -21.07 5.68
CA LEU A 70 2.27 -21.78 4.74
C LEU A 70 2.89 -23.15 4.34
N PRO A 71 2.22 -24.30 4.58
CA PRO A 71 2.75 -25.61 4.19
C PRO A 71 2.43 -25.99 2.73
N ARG A 72 3.22 -26.89 2.11
CA ARG A 72 2.91 -27.68 0.89
C ARG A 72 2.69 -26.94 -0.46
N PHE A 73 2.50 -25.62 -0.50
CA PHE A 73 2.16 -24.89 -1.73
C PHE A 73 3.35 -24.27 -2.48
N ASP A 74 4.44 -25.02 -2.70
CA ASP A 74 5.73 -24.41 -3.10
C ASP A 74 5.71 -23.66 -4.43
N PHE A 75 4.97 -24.14 -5.44
CA PHE A 75 4.80 -23.41 -6.70
C PHE A 75 4.08 -22.06 -6.47
N ILE A 76 2.99 -22.06 -5.69
CA ILE A 76 2.24 -20.84 -5.39
C ILE A 76 3.09 -19.87 -4.56
N LYS A 77 3.89 -20.36 -3.60
CA LYS A 77 4.82 -19.52 -2.82
C LYS A 77 5.81 -18.80 -3.72
N ILE A 78 6.35 -19.49 -4.75
CA ILE A 78 7.28 -18.88 -5.71
C ILE A 78 6.56 -17.78 -6.49
N SER A 79 5.34 -18.03 -6.98
CA SER A 79 4.53 -17.04 -7.68
C SER A 79 4.21 -15.83 -6.81
N VAL A 80 3.65 -16.04 -5.61
CA VAL A 80 3.33 -14.97 -4.64
C VAL A 80 4.57 -14.12 -4.37
N ARG A 81 5.70 -14.77 -4.06
CA ARG A 81 6.96 -14.08 -3.78
C ARG A 81 7.39 -13.15 -4.91
N TRP A 82 7.48 -13.66 -6.13
CA TRP A 82 8.00 -12.87 -7.25
C TRP A 82 7.00 -11.82 -7.73
N MET A 83 5.71 -12.14 -7.77
CA MET A 83 4.67 -11.18 -8.15
C MET A 83 4.63 -10.00 -7.16
N THR A 84 4.70 -10.27 -5.85
CA THR A 84 4.76 -9.22 -4.84
C THR A 84 6.03 -8.38 -4.96
N ILE A 85 7.20 -9.00 -5.15
CA ILE A 85 8.46 -8.24 -5.34
C ILE A 85 8.38 -7.33 -6.55
N ILE A 86 7.90 -7.84 -7.69
CA ILE A 86 7.80 -7.08 -8.94
C ILE A 86 6.81 -5.92 -8.78
N ALA A 87 5.62 -6.19 -8.21
CA ALA A 87 4.60 -5.17 -8.00
C ALA A 87 5.11 -4.03 -7.09
N MET A 88 5.68 -4.36 -5.93
CA MET A 88 6.19 -3.36 -5.00
C MET A 88 7.38 -2.57 -5.55
N THR A 89 8.30 -3.25 -6.27
CA THR A 89 9.46 -2.60 -6.88
C THR A 89 9.04 -1.65 -7.99
N GLY A 90 8.15 -2.11 -8.88
CA GLY A 90 7.62 -1.29 -9.96
C GLY A 90 6.83 -0.09 -9.43
N GLU A 91 6.00 -0.28 -8.41
CA GLU A 91 5.20 0.79 -7.81
C GLU A 91 6.07 1.87 -7.16
N VAL A 92 7.01 1.49 -6.27
CA VAL A 92 7.93 2.45 -5.64
C VAL A 92 8.79 3.16 -6.69
N PHE A 93 9.25 2.43 -7.71
CA PHE A 93 10.03 3.01 -8.82
C PHE A 93 9.23 4.08 -9.58
N LEU A 94 8.02 3.73 -10.05
CA LEU A 94 7.16 4.66 -10.82
C LEU A 94 6.74 5.88 -9.99
N ILE A 95 6.44 5.71 -8.70
CA ILE A 95 6.12 6.82 -7.81
C ILE A 95 7.32 7.75 -7.63
N THR A 96 8.50 7.18 -7.44
CA THR A 96 9.74 7.96 -7.26
C THR A 96 10.13 8.68 -8.55
N MET A 97 9.94 8.05 -9.71
CA MET A 97 10.16 8.65 -11.02
C MET A 97 9.22 9.84 -11.27
N GLN A 98 7.92 9.70 -11.01
CA GLN A 98 6.97 10.81 -11.15
C GLN A 98 7.28 11.96 -10.19
N ALA A 99 7.71 11.65 -8.96
CA ALA A 99 8.18 12.68 -8.03
C ALA A 99 9.42 13.41 -8.56
N ALA A 100 10.37 12.69 -9.16
CA ALA A 100 11.55 13.30 -9.80
C ALA A 100 11.17 14.20 -10.99
N HIS A 101 10.12 13.84 -11.73
CA HIS A 101 9.51 14.67 -12.78
C HIS A 101 8.65 15.83 -12.25
N ASN A 102 8.61 16.06 -10.94
CA ASN A 102 7.82 17.09 -10.29
C ASN A 102 6.31 17.00 -10.58
N THR A 103 5.80 15.79 -10.75
CA THR A 103 4.39 15.56 -11.03
C THR A 103 3.77 14.52 -10.10
N THR A 104 2.45 14.44 -10.11
CA THR A 104 1.72 13.43 -9.35
C THR A 104 1.74 12.08 -10.07
N SER A 105 1.84 11.00 -9.28
CA SER A 105 1.80 9.62 -9.78
C SER A 105 0.38 9.02 -9.84
N HIS A 106 -0.56 9.62 -9.12
CA HIS A 106 -1.97 9.18 -9.10
C HIS A 106 -2.81 10.30 -9.68
N PHE A 107 -3.79 9.93 -10.51
CA PHE A 107 -4.72 10.86 -11.19
C PHE A 107 -4.06 11.84 -12.17
N ASN A 108 -2.80 11.62 -12.53
CA ASN A 108 -2.14 12.41 -13.55
C ASN A 108 -2.42 11.81 -14.94
N VAL A 109 -3.31 12.48 -15.66
CA VAL A 109 -3.67 12.16 -17.05
C VAL A 109 -3.29 13.28 -18.02
N ALA A 110 -2.31 14.12 -17.63
CA ALA A 110 -1.92 15.30 -18.40
C ALA A 110 -1.34 14.95 -19.78
N ASN A 111 -0.68 13.80 -19.91
CA ASN A 111 -0.14 13.31 -21.17
C ASN A 111 -0.20 11.76 -21.25
N PRO A 112 0.02 11.15 -22.44
CA PRO A 112 -0.06 9.70 -22.60
C PRO A 112 0.91 8.90 -21.73
N PHE A 113 2.09 9.46 -21.45
CA PHE A 113 3.08 8.81 -20.60
C PHE A 113 2.60 8.73 -19.15
N ASP A 114 2.12 9.84 -18.59
CA ASP A 114 1.60 9.89 -17.22
C ASP A 114 0.37 8.98 -17.02
N SER A 115 -0.52 8.94 -18.02
CA SER A 115 -1.65 8.02 -18.04
C SER A 115 -1.21 6.55 -18.06
N ALA A 116 -0.16 6.22 -18.81
CA ALA A 116 0.40 4.86 -18.86
C ALA A 116 1.04 4.48 -17.51
N VAL A 117 1.75 5.41 -16.87
CA VAL A 117 2.33 5.22 -15.53
C VAL A 117 1.23 4.96 -14.49
N PHE A 118 0.19 5.79 -14.48
CA PHE A 118 -0.96 5.62 -13.57
C PHE A 118 -1.65 4.27 -13.77
N SER A 119 -1.89 3.88 -15.03
CA SER A 119 -2.52 2.59 -15.37
C SER A 119 -1.64 1.39 -14.98
N ALA A 120 -0.32 1.49 -15.18
CA ALA A 120 0.62 0.44 -14.80
C ALA A 120 0.65 0.25 -13.28
N MET A 121 0.65 1.34 -12.51
CA MET A 121 0.55 1.28 -11.06
C MET A 121 -0.76 0.64 -10.58
N ALA A 122 -1.89 1.06 -11.15
CA ALA A 122 -3.20 0.48 -10.82
C ALA A 122 -3.24 -1.03 -11.10
N LEU A 123 -2.67 -1.47 -12.23
CA LEU A 123 -2.56 -2.88 -12.57
C LEU A 123 -1.69 -3.66 -11.56
N MET A 124 -0.55 -3.10 -11.15
CA MET A 124 0.32 -3.73 -10.16
C MET A 124 -0.38 -3.90 -8.80
N ILE A 125 -1.09 -2.87 -8.33
CA ILE A 125 -1.88 -2.93 -7.09
C ILE A 125 -2.99 -3.99 -7.22
N PHE A 126 -3.70 -4.02 -8.35
CA PHE A 126 -4.76 -4.99 -8.60
C PHE A 126 -4.23 -6.43 -8.59
N VAL A 127 -3.15 -6.70 -9.32
CA VAL A 127 -2.51 -8.01 -9.38
C VAL A 127 -2.01 -8.43 -7.99
N ASN A 128 -1.36 -7.54 -7.25
CA ASN A 128 -0.91 -7.84 -5.90
C ASN A 128 -2.09 -8.11 -4.94
N THR A 129 -3.21 -7.40 -5.10
CA THR A 129 -4.44 -7.66 -4.33
C THR A 129 -4.97 -9.07 -4.60
N LEU A 130 -5.02 -9.52 -5.87
CA LEU A 130 -5.41 -10.88 -6.23
C LEU A 130 -4.46 -11.95 -5.63
N VAL A 131 -3.16 -11.66 -5.61
CA VAL A 131 -2.15 -12.52 -4.95
C VAL A 131 -2.45 -12.67 -3.46
N ILE A 132 -2.81 -11.58 -2.76
CA ILE A 132 -3.19 -11.63 -1.35
C ILE A 132 -4.54 -12.32 -1.14
N VAL A 133 -5.52 -12.16 -2.03
CA VAL A 133 -6.78 -12.91 -2.00
C VAL A 133 -6.50 -14.42 -2.10
N ALA A 134 -5.68 -14.85 -3.05
CA ALA A 134 -5.28 -16.24 -3.21
C ALA A 134 -4.54 -16.77 -1.96
N LEU A 135 -3.60 -16.00 -1.42
CA LEU A 135 -2.89 -16.35 -0.19
C LEU A 135 -3.84 -16.48 1.00
N THR A 136 -4.80 -15.57 1.13
CA THR A 136 -5.83 -15.60 2.19
C THR A 136 -6.67 -16.85 2.08
N PHE A 137 -7.12 -17.20 0.87
CA PHE A 137 -7.87 -18.43 0.62
C PHE A 137 -7.08 -19.68 1.03
N LEU A 138 -5.79 -19.75 0.69
CA LEU A 138 -4.93 -20.85 1.14
C LEU A 138 -4.80 -20.92 2.66
N TYR A 139 -4.77 -19.78 3.34
CA TYR A 139 -4.77 -19.72 4.81
C TYR A 139 -6.08 -20.24 5.44
N PHE A 140 -7.18 -20.29 4.69
CA PHE A 140 -8.42 -20.95 5.14
C PHE A 140 -8.42 -22.46 4.87
N GLN A 141 -7.67 -22.93 3.88
CA GLN A 141 -7.61 -24.35 3.51
C GLN A 141 -6.46 -25.13 4.17
N ALA A 142 -5.36 -24.46 4.46
CA ALA A 142 -4.15 -25.11 4.95
C ALA A 142 -4.24 -25.48 6.43
N ASP A 143 -3.76 -26.67 6.77
CA ASP A 143 -3.47 -27.07 8.14
C ASP A 143 -2.16 -26.43 8.59
N ILE A 144 -2.24 -25.24 9.17
CA ILE A 144 -1.09 -24.47 9.65
C ILE A 144 -0.79 -24.88 11.10
N ASN A 145 0.46 -25.26 11.38
CA ASN A 145 0.91 -25.63 12.71
C ASN A 145 1.21 -24.39 13.58
N LEU A 146 0.16 -23.66 13.95
CA LEU A 146 0.21 -22.49 14.84
C LEU A 146 -0.99 -22.47 15.78
N PRO A 147 -0.90 -21.77 16.94
CA PRO A 147 -2.05 -21.54 17.79
C PRO A 147 -3.22 -20.90 17.00
N PRO A 148 -4.48 -21.32 17.22
CA PRO A 148 -5.63 -20.82 16.47
C PRO A 148 -5.76 -19.28 16.47
N ALA A 149 -5.42 -18.63 17.59
CA ALA A 149 -5.44 -17.18 17.70
C ALA A 149 -4.50 -16.48 16.69
N ILE A 150 -3.31 -17.03 16.46
CA ILE A 150 -2.34 -16.48 15.49
C ILE A 150 -2.84 -16.69 14.06
N ILE A 151 -3.41 -17.85 13.77
CA ILE A 151 -4.00 -18.15 12.45
C ILE A 151 -5.12 -17.17 12.12
N TRP A 152 -6.02 -16.91 13.07
CA TRP A 152 -7.07 -15.91 12.91
C TRP A 152 -6.51 -14.48 12.78
N GLY A 153 -5.42 -14.16 13.48
CA GLY A 153 -4.69 -12.90 13.29
C GLY A 153 -4.23 -12.71 11.83
N PHE A 154 -3.64 -13.74 11.22
CA PHE A 154 -3.29 -13.72 9.80
C PHE A 154 -4.53 -13.58 8.90
N ARG A 155 -5.56 -14.39 9.11
CA ARG A 155 -6.79 -14.34 8.29
C ARG A 155 -7.45 -12.97 8.33
N LEU A 156 -7.67 -12.42 9.52
CA LEU A 156 -8.31 -11.11 9.70
C LEU A 156 -7.42 -9.97 9.19
N GLY A 157 -6.11 -10.02 9.42
CA GLY A 157 -5.18 -9.04 8.89
C GLY A 157 -5.19 -8.99 7.35
N ALA A 158 -5.23 -10.15 6.70
CA ALA A 158 -5.31 -10.22 5.25
C ALA A 158 -6.68 -9.75 4.71
N ILE A 159 -7.77 -10.06 5.40
CA ILE A 159 -9.11 -9.55 5.05
C ILE A 159 -9.15 -8.01 5.14
N VAL A 160 -8.62 -7.44 6.23
CA VAL A 160 -8.56 -5.97 6.40
C VAL A 160 -7.73 -5.33 5.29
N PHE A 161 -6.60 -5.94 4.92
CA PHE A 161 -5.80 -5.48 3.80
C PHE A 161 -6.59 -5.48 2.48
N ILE A 162 -7.30 -6.57 2.17
CA ILE A 162 -8.11 -6.69 0.95
C ILE A 162 -9.22 -5.63 0.92
N LEU A 163 -9.90 -5.39 2.03
CA LEU A 163 -10.94 -4.35 2.13
C LEU A 163 -10.36 -2.96 1.87
N GLY A 164 -9.20 -2.65 2.47
CA GLY A 164 -8.49 -1.40 2.19
C GLY A 164 -8.02 -1.27 0.74
N SER A 165 -7.60 -2.36 0.10
CA SER A 165 -7.26 -2.37 -1.33
C SER A 165 -8.48 -2.11 -2.23
N ILE A 166 -9.66 -2.64 -1.89
CA ILE A 166 -10.91 -2.39 -2.63
C ILE A 166 -11.30 -0.92 -2.51
N GLU A 167 -11.23 -0.34 -1.31
CA GLU A 167 -11.45 1.08 -1.08
C GLU A 167 -10.47 1.94 -1.89
N GLY A 168 -9.18 1.58 -1.88
CA GLY A 168 -8.15 2.20 -2.72
C GLY A 168 -8.49 2.16 -4.21
N GLY A 169 -8.94 1.01 -4.70
CA GLY A 169 -9.40 0.84 -6.09
C GLY A 169 -10.62 1.70 -6.42
N PHE A 170 -11.58 1.81 -5.50
CA PHE A 170 -12.74 2.69 -5.67
C PHE A 170 -12.33 4.16 -5.73
N MET A 171 -11.40 4.61 -4.89
CA MET A 171 -10.86 5.97 -4.98
C MET A 171 -10.13 6.19 -6.31
N ALA A 172 -9.34 5.22 -6.76
CA ALA A 172 -8.64 5.28 -8.04
C ALA A 172 -9.60 5.41 -9.24
N SER A 173 -10.74 4.71 -9.21
CA SER A 173 -11.74 4.78 -10.29
C SER A 173 -12.54 6.09 -10.30
N HIS A 174 -12.66 6.78 -9.17
CA HIS A 174 -13.37 8.05 -9.05
C HIS A 174 -12.49 9.28 -9.29
N GLY A 175 -11.18 9.10 -9.52
CA GLY A 175 -10.29 10.21 -9.85
C GLY A 175 -9.98 11.16 -8.69
N SER A 176 -10.49 10.89 -7.48
CA SER A 176 -10.36 11.78 -6.33
C SER A 176 -10.43 11.05 -4.99
N HIS A 177 -9.83 11.64 -3.96
CA HIS A 177 -9.96 11.17 -2.57
C HIS A 177 -10.96 11.98 -1.75
N THR A 178 -11.40 13.13 -2.27
CA THR A 178 -12.37 14.03 -1.62
C THR A 178 -13.78 13.78 -2.17
N VAL A 179 -14.75 13.53 -1.29
CA VAL A 179 -16.18 13.49 -1.67
C VAL A 179 -16.75 14.90 -1.53
N GLY A 180 -17.12 15.53 -2.65
CA GLY A 180 -17.83 16.80 -2.67
C GLY A 180 -17.00 18.05 -2.97
N ALA A 181 -15.68 17.95 -3.19
CA ALA A 181 -14.82 19.06 -3.62
C ALA A 181 -13.62 18.60 -4.47
N ALA A 182 -12.94 19.56 -5.12
CA ALA A 182 -11.72 19.31 -5.88
C ALA A 182 -10.52 18.98 -4.96
N ASP A 183 -9.71 17.99 -5.33
CA ASP A 183 -8.50 17.60 -4.60
C ASP A 183 -7.47 18.75 -4.58
N GLY A 184 -6.94 19.09 -3.39
CA GLY A 184 -5.94 20.17 -3.23
C GLY A 184 -6.21 21.16 -2.10
N ALA A 185 -7.31 21.00 -1.34
CA ALA A 185 -7.55 21.79 -0.14
C ALA A 185 -6.48 21.54 0.95
N LYS A 186 -6.27 22.53 1.82
CA LYS A 186 -5.28 22.51 2.90
C LYS A 186 -5.61 21.38 3.89
N GLY A 187 -4.95 20.24 3.76
CA GLY A 187 -5.16 19.09 4.63
C GLY A 187 -4.29 19.07 5.88
N LEU A 188 -4.53 18.10 6.75
CA LEU A 188 -3.70 17.88 7.95
C LEU A 188 -2.21 17.71 7.58
N PRO A 189 -1.27 18.23 8.40
CA PRO A 189 0.14 18.00 8.18
C PRO A 189 0.42 16.49 8.14
N PHE A 190 1.33 16.08 7.26
CA PHE A 190 1.69 14.69 6.95
C PHE A 190 0.64 13.87 6.19
N VAL A 191 -0.60 13.73 6.65
CA VAL A 191 -1.60 12.84 6.01
C VAL A 191 -2.39 13.52 4.88
N ASN A 192 -2.38 14.85 4.86
CA ASN A 192 -3.09 15.72 3.92
C ASN A 192 -4.59 15.38 3.82
N TRP A 193 -5.20 14.94 4.92
CA TRP A 193 -6.64 14.68 4.99
C TRP A 193 -7.41 15.99 4.95
N SER A 194 -8.49 16.02 4.15
CA SER A 194 -9.36 17.20 4.10
C SER A 194 -10.01 17.44 5.46
N VAL A 195 -9.98 18.69 5.92
CA VAL A 195 -10.60 19.13 7.18
C VAL A 195 -11.94 19.83 6.96
N SER A 196 -12.24 20.23 5.72
CA SER A 196 -13.48 20.91 5.35
C SER A 196 -14.50 19.99 4.68
N GLU A 197 -14.05 18.89 4.08
CA GLU A 197 -14.87 18.01 3.23
C GLU A 197 -14.67 16.54 3.59
N GLY A 198 -15.59 15.67 3.15
CA GLY A 198 -15.48 14.23 3.38
C GLY A 198 -14.26 13.64 2.66
N ASP A 199 -13.38 12.97 3.41
CA ASP A 199 -12.19 12.31 2.86
C ASP A 199 -12.38 10.79 2.87
N LEU A 200 -12.30 10.16 1.70
CA LEU A 200 -12.46 8.72 1.57
C LEU A 200 -11.37 7.95 2.29
N ARG A 201 -10.19 8.55 2.55
CA ARG A 201 -9.07 7.88 3.24
C ARG A 201 -9.35 7.52 4.70
N CYS A 202 -10.49 7.95 5.27
CA CYS A 202 -10.89 7.71 6.66
C CYS A 202 -12.22 6.91 6.78
N ARG A 203 -12.62 6.13 5.77
CA ARG A 203 -13.91 5.44 5.80
C ARG A 203 -13.78 4.00 6.32
N THR A 204 -13.52 3.83 7.63
CA THR A 204 -13.82 2.53 8.29
C THR A 204 -14.21 2.58 9.78
N ILE A 205 -14.41 3.74 10.43
CA ILE A 205 -15.04 3.75 11.79
C ILE A 205 -15.87 5.02 12.08
N LEU A 206 -15.61 6.14 11.41
CA LEU A 206 -16.31 7.41 11.68
C LEU A 206 -17.51 7.70 10.78
N SER A 207 -17.72 6.93 9.70
CA SER A 207 -18.75 7.25 8.68
C SER A 207 -20.18 7.12 9.18
N ASP A 208 -20.43 6.32 10.24
CA ASP A 208 -21.76 6.22 10.85
C ASP A 208 -22.17 7.50 11.59
N PHE A 209 -21.22 8.34 12.02
CA PHE A 209 -21.54 9.58 12.72
C PHE A 209 -21.81 10.77 11.80
N THR A 210 -21.22 10.82 10.60
CA THR A 210 -21.39 11.95 9.68
C THR A 210 -22.59 11.80 8.75
N LEU A 211 -22.96 10.57 8.34
CA LEU A 211 -24.20 10.33 7.60
C LEU A 211 -25.44 10.67 8.43
N TYR A 212 -25.38 10.52 9.75
CA TYR A 212 -26.50 10.87 10.64
C TYR A 212 -26.82 12.37 10.70
N ARG A 213 -25.87 13.24 10.30
CA ARG A 213 -26.07 14.70 10.32
C ARG A 213 -26.70 15.24 9.04
N GLN A 214 -26.62 14.52 7.92
CA GLN A 214 -27.30 14.91 6.67
C GLN A 214 -28.77 14.49 6.60
N PHE A 215 -29.22 13.57 7.48
CA PHE A 215 -30.60 13.08 7.49
C PHE A 215 -31.49 13.66 8.60
N ARG A 216 -31.03 14.66 9.38
CA ARG A 216 -31.87 15.31 10.42
C ARG A 216 -32.26 16.75 10.07
N LEU A 217 -33.24 16.78 9.17
CA LEU A 217 -34.37 17.69 9.00
C LEU A 217 -34.19 19.17 8.57
N PRO A 218 -35.04 19.62 7.63
CA PRO A 218 -35.33 21.03 7.37
C PRO A 218 -36.31 21.57 8.40
N HIS A 219 -36.00 22.73 8.96
CA HIS A 219 -36.95 23.73 9.48
C HIS A 219 -36.31 25.11 9.35
#